data_AF-A0A5C8LRW3-F1
#
_entry.id   AF-A0A5C8LRW3-F1
#
_cell.length_a   1.000
_cell.length_b   1.000
_cell.length_c   1.000
_cell.angle_alpha   90.00
_cell.angle_beta   90.00
_cell.angle_gamma   90.00
#
_symmetry.space_group_name_H-M   'P 1'
#
loop_
_entity.id
_entity.type
_entity.pdbx_description
1 polymer ?
#
loop_
_entity_poly.entity_id
_entity_poly.type
_entity_poly.pdbx_seq_one_letter_code
_entity_poly.pdbx_strand_id
1 'polypeptide(L)'
;MEAMIRSILTLLETQAMLSNIQFVVNAENNLPHVSCEENQLKQAFINLIKNAIEAMPDGGQIDIDLRSEGADSVRIVFKDRGQGIENDVLARLGEPFYTTKEKGTGLGIMITYKIIEDHRGHLVVESKVGEGTVVSVTLPSAYE
;
A
#
# COMPACT_ATOMS: atom_id res chain seq x y z
N MET A 1 -8.51 5.63 10.31
CA MET A 1 -7.69 4.88 9.33
C MET A 1 -8.34 3.57 8.92
N GLU A 2 -8.66 2.66 9.86
CA GLU A 2 -9.24 1.35 9.53
C GLU A 2 -10.50 1.42 8.65
N ALA A 3 -11.47 2.29 8.98
CA ALA A 3 -12.68 2.46 8.18
C ALA A 3 -12.39 2.87 6.72
N MET A 4 -11.38 3.71 6.50
CA MET A 4 -10.93 4.11 5.17
C MET A 4 -10.40 2.89 4.41
N ILE A 5 -9.49 2.11 5.01
CA ILE A 5 -8.95 0.88 4.41
C ILE A 5 -10.09 -0.08 4.05
N ARG A 6 -11.02 -0.35 4.98
CA ARG A 6 -12.17 -1.23 4.72
C ARG A 6 -13.01 -0.75 3.54
N SER A 7 -13.27 0.56 3.44
CA SER A 7 -14.01 1.12 2.30
C SER A 7 -13.30 0.91 0.96
N ILE A 8 -11.97 0.98 0.95
CA ILE A 8 -11.14 0.72 -0.25
C ILE A 8 -11.19 -0.76 -0.61
N LEU A 9 -11.14 -1.66 0.38
CA LEU A 9 -11.23 -3.10 0.13
C LEU A 9 -12.58 -3.49 -0.47
N THR A 10 -13.68 -2.90 0.00
CA THR A 10 -15.00 -3.08 -0.61
C THR A 10 -15.01 -2.59 -2.06
N LEU A 11 -14.37 -1.45 -2.36
CA LEU A 11 -14.27 -0.95 -3.74
C LEU A 11 -13.50 -1.91 -4.66
N LEU A 12 -12.50 -2.61 -4.12
CA LEU A 12 -11.62 -3.51 -4.89
C LEU A 12 -12.01 -4.99 -4.81
N GLU A 13 -13.12 -5.31 -4.14
CA GLU A 13 -13.56 -6.69 -3.88
C GLU A 13 -13.74 -7.49 -5.18
N THR A 14 -14.46 -6.92 -6.16
CA THR A 14 -14.66 -7.58 -7.47
C THR A 14 -13.34 -7.89 -8.17
N GLN A 15 -12.37 -6.97 -8.13
CA GLN A 15 -11.06 -7.17 -8.76
C GLN A 15 -10.25 -8.25 -8.03
N ALA A 16 -10.30 -8.26 -6.70
CA ALA A 16 -9.67 -9.28 -5.88
C ALA A 16 -10.28 -10.66 -6.15
N MET A 17 -11.61 -10.77 -6.23
CA MET A 17 -12.31 -12.03 -6.56
C MET A 17 -11.93 -12.56 -7.94
N LEU A 18 -11.90 -11.70 -8.96
CA LEU A 18 -11.48 -12.09 -10.31
C LEU A 18 -10.03 -12.57 -10.37
N SER A 19 -9.20 -12.12 -9.44
CA SER A 19 -7.78 -12.49 -9.33
C SER A 19 -7.54 -13.55 -8.24
N ASN A 20 -8.59 -14.14 -7.65
CA ASN A 20 -8.50 -15.11 -6.56
C ASN A 20 -7.65 -14.63 -5.36
N ILE A 21 -7.82 -13.36 -4.99
CA ILE A 21 -7.13 -12.70 -3.88
C ILE A 21 -8.03 -12.61 -2.66
N GLN A 22 -7.46 -12.92 -1.49
CA GLN A 22 -8.07 -12.70 -0.19
C GLN A 22 -7.41 -11.54 0.54
N PHE A 23 -8.20 -10.70 1.19
CA PHE A 23 -7.72 -9.64 2.08
C PHE A 23 -7.79 -10.09 3.53
N VAL A 24 -6.69 -9.92 4.26
CA VAL A 24 -6.63 -10.13 5.71
C VAL A 24 -6.25 -8.81 6.37
N VAL A 25 -7.14 -8.27 7.21
CA VAL A 25 -6.93 -6.99 7.88
C VAL A 25 -6.74 -7.20 9.37
N ASN A 26 -5.59 -6.79 9.89
CA ASN A 26 -5.28 -6.79 11.31
C ASN A 26 -5.09 -5.34 11.76
N ALA A 27 -6.03 -4.81 12.54
CA ALA A 27 -5.95 -3.45 13.06
C ALA A 27 -5.82 -3.49 14.59
N GLU A 28 -4.87 -2.72 15.12
CA GLU A 28 -4.77 -2.47 16.55
C GLU A 28 -5.98 -1.68 17.04
N ASN A 29 -6.41 -1.94 18.27
CA ASN A 29 -7.47 -1.14 18.90
C ASN A 29 -6.93 0.27 19.22
N ASN A 30 -7.79 1.29 19.14
CA ASN A 30 -7.45 2.67 19.52
C ASN A 30 -6.26 3.28 18.77
N LEU A 31 -6.18 3.06 17.45
CA LEU A 31 -5.20 3.75 16.61
C LEU A 31 -5.36 5.28 16.73
N PRO A 32 -4.26 6.04 16.84
CA PRO A 32 -4.36 7.49 16.89
C PRO A 32 -4.93 8.05 15.58
N HIS A 33 -5.59 9.20 15.69
CA HIS A 33 -6.14 9.88 14.51
C HIS A 33 -5.00 10.41 13.64
N VAL A 34 -5.22 10.48 12.32
CA VAL A 34 -4.29 11.07 11.35
C VAL A 34 -5.02 12.20 10.65
N SER A 35 -4.46 13.41 10.70
CA SER A 35 -4.99 14.54 9.93
C SER A 35 -4.51 14.41 8.48
N CYS A 36 -5.45 14.32 7.53
CA CYS A 36 -5.14 14.03 6.14
C CYS A 36 -6.20 14.56 5.17
N GLU A 37 -5.82 14.70 3.90
CA GLU A 37 -6.77 14.80 2.80
C GLU A 37 -7.20 13.38 2.41
N GLU A 38 -8.46 13.06 2.69
CA GLU A 38 -8.97 11.69 2.65
C GLU A 38 -8.88 11.07 1.25
N ASN A 39 -9.15 11.86 0.20
CA ASN A 39 -9.19 11.35 -1.18
C ASN A 39 -7.79 11.02 -1.72
N GLN A 40 -6.79 11.82 -1.37
CA GLN A 40 -5.39 11.58 -1.69
C GLN A 40 -4.91 10.30 -1.02
N LEU A 41 -5.11 10.12 0.30
CA LEU A 41 -4.71 8.87 0.95
C LEU A 41 -5.46 7.66 0.38
N LYS A 42 -6.76 7.78 0.08
CA LYS A 42 -7.49 6.73 -0.63
C LYS A 42 -6.84 6.38 -1.96
N GLN A 43 -6.47 7.38 -2.77
CA GLN A 43 -5.79 7.16 -4.05
C GLN A 43 -4.45 6.43 -3.86
N ALA A 44 -3.65 6.84 -2.88
CA ALA A 44 -2.38 6.20 -2.56
C ALA A 44 -2.58 4.72 -2.19
N PHE A 45 -3.50 4.42 -1.27
CA PHE A 45 -3.76 3.04 -0.83
C PHE A 45 -4.43 2.18 -1.91
N ILE A 46 -5.34 2.73 -2.71
CA ILE A 46 -5.90 2.03 -3.89
C ILE A 46 -4.77 1.61 -4.83
N ASN A 47 -3.81 2.49 -5.10
CA ASN A 47 -2.69 2.18 -5.98
C ASN A 47 -1.79 1.06 -5.40
N LEU A 48 -1.51 1.09 -4.09
CA LEU A 48 -0.74 0.03 -3.42
C LEU A 48 -1.45 -1.32 -3.48
N ILE A 49 -2.75 -1.36 -3.18
CA ILE A 49 -3.52 -2.60 -3.20
C ILE A 49 -3.66 -3.14 -4.63
N LYS A 50 -3.86 -2.28 -5.63
CA LYS A 50 -3.87 -2.70 -7.04
C LYS A 50 -2.53 -3.29 -7.46
N ASN A 51 -1.41 -2.68 -7.06
CA ASN A 51 -0.09 -3.23 -7.35
C ASN A 51 0.10 -4.62 -6.72
N ALA A 52 -0.37 -4.82 -5.50
CA ALA A 52 -0.33 -6.12 -4.82
C ALA A 52 -1.19 -7.18 -5.54
N ILE A 53 -2.40 -6.84 -5.99
CA ILE A 53 -3.26 -7.75 -6.77
C ILE A 53 -2.56 -8.13 -8.08
N GLU A 54 -2.04 -7.15 -8.81
CA GLU A 54 -1.37 -7.37 -10.10
C GLU A 54 -0.08 -8.21 -9.99
N ALA A 55 0.57 -8.19 -8.82
CA ALA A 55 1.76 -9.00 -8.55
C ALA A 55 1.45 -10.49 -8.29
N MET A 56 0.18 -10.85 -8.13
CA MET A 56 -0.30 -12.20 -7.79
C MET A 56 -1.31 -12.72 -8.83
N PRO A 57 -0.89 -12.97 -10.09
CA PRO A 57 -1.80 -13.41 -11.16
C PRO A 57 -2.45 -14.77 -10.88
N ASP A 58 -1.81 -15.64 -10.09
CA ASP A 58 -2.31 -16.97 -9.73
C ASP A 58 -3.15 -16.98 -8.43
N GLY A 59 -3.44 -15.80 -7.89
CA GLY A 59 -4.13 -15.64 -6.62
C GLY A 59 -3.20 -15.65 -5.41
N GLY A 60 -3.79 -15.51 -4.23
CA GLY A 60 -3.03 -15.38 -2.99
C GLY A 60 -3.73 -14.54 -1.93
N GLN A 61 -2.92 -13.94 -1.06
CA GLN A 61 -3.39 -13.19 0.09
C GLN A 61 -2.64 -11.87 0.18
N ILE A 62 -3.38 -10.80 0.47
CA ILE A 62 -2.84 -9.50 0.86
C ILE A 62 -3.13 -9.31 2.35
N ASP A 63 -2.06 -9.27 3.13
CA ASP A 63 -2.08 -8.97 4.55
C ASP A 63 -1.96 -7.44 4.75
N ILE A 64 -2.87 -6.86 5.55
CA ILE A 64 -2.92 -5.43 5.83
C ILE A 64 -2.90 -5.23 7.35
N ASP A 65 -1.76 -4.76 7.87
CA ASP A 65 -1.58 -4.49 9.29
C ASP A 65 -1.66 -2.98 9.55
N LEU A 66 -2.46 -2.56 10.53
CA LEU A 66 -2.53 -1.18 11.02
C LEU A 66 -2.17 -1.17 12.50
N ARG A 67 -1.10 -0.45 12.86
CA ARG A 67 -0.61 -0.39 14.24
C ARG A 67 -0.15 1.02 14.59
N SER A 68 -0.18 1.34 15.87
CA SER A 68 0.53 2.50 16.40
C SER A 68 2.05 2.25 16.29
N GLU A 69 2.82 3.30 15.99
CA GLU A 69 4.28 3.24 15.96
C GLU A 69 4.83 4.29 16.93
N GLY A 70 4.85 3.93 18.22
CA GLY A 70 5.07 4.90 19.29
C GLY A 70 3.82 5.73 19.56
N ALA A 71 4.01 6.92 20.15
CA ALA A 71 2.89 7.79 20.53
C ALA A 71 2.34 8.63 19.36
N ASP A 72 3.18 8.90 18.35
CA ASP A 72 2.97 10.02 17.44
C ASP A 72 2.81 9.61 15.97
N SER A 73 2.62 8.31 15.70
CA SER A 73 2.41 7.84 14.33
C SER A 73 1.58 6.56 14.23
N VAL A 74 1.02 6.37 13.04
CA VAL A 74 0.33 5.15 12.62
C VAL A 74 1.15 4.53 11.50
N ARG A 75 1.44 3.24 11.63
CA ARG A 75 2.05 2.44 10.57
C ARG A 75 1.00 1.53 9.94
N ILE A 76 0.93 1.58 8.61
CA ILE A 76 0.10 0.73 7.76
C ILE A 76 1.02 -0.11 6.89
N VAL A 77 0.91 -1.43 6.95
CA VAL A 77 1.71 -2.36 6.16
C VAL A 77 0.81 -3.12 5.21
N PHE A 78 1.15 -3.11 3.93
CA PHE A 78 0.52 -3.92 2.88
C PHE A 78 1.53 -4.98 2.45
N LYS A 79 1.19 -6.25 2.62
CA LYS A 79 2.06 -7.37 2.26
C LYS A 79 1.35 -8.29 1.29
N ASP A 80 1.95 -8.49 0.12
CA ASP A 80 1.55 -9.52 -0.84
C ASP A 80 2.50 -10.71 -0.84
N ARG A 81 2.07 -11.78 -1.52
CA ARG A 81 2.85 -13.00 -1.76
C ARG A 81 3.11 -13.20 -3.25
N GLY A 82 3.21 -12.10 -3.99
CA GLY A 82 3.39 -12.10 -5.43
C GLY A 82 4.79 -12.47 -5.87
N GLN A 83 5.04 -12.22 -7.15
CA GLN A 83 6.32 -12.52 -7.79
C GLN A 83 7.52 -11.73 -7.23
N GLY A 84 7.29 -10.70 -6.43
CA GLY A 84 8.33 -9.79 -5.93
C GLY A 84 8.90 -8.86 -7.03
N ILE A 85 9.92 -8.08 -6.67
CA ILE A 85 10.54 -7.07 -7.52
C ILE A 85 12.05 -7.34 -7.56
N GLU A 86 12.63 -7.33 -8.76
CA GLU A 86 14.08 -7.39 -8.99
C GLU A 86 14.79 -6.19 -8.33
N ASN A 87 15.97 -6.39 -7.74
CA ASN A 87 16.67 -5.35 -6.99
C ASN A 87 16.93 -4.07 -7.82
N ASP A 88 17.31 -4.24 -9.10
CA ASP A 88 17.56 -3.11 -10.00
C ASP A 88 16.28 -2.31 -10.30
N VAL A 89 15.12 -2.97 -10.32
CA VAL A 89 13.81 -2.34 -10.50
C VAL A 89 13.37 -1.67 -9.20
N LEU A 90 13.59 -2.33 -8.06
CA LEU A 90 13.26 -1.82 -6.73
C LEU A 90 14.03 -0.52 -6.43
N ALA A 91 15.31 -0.46 -6.80
CA ALA A 91 16.15 0.74 -6.62
C ALA A 91 15.65 1.98 -7.38
N ARG A 92 14.86 1.76 -8.43
CA ARG A 92 14.31 2.79 -9.32
C ARG A 92 12.82 3.04 -9.08
N LEU A 93 12.25 2.39 -8.07
CA LEU A 93 10.83 2.44 -7.77
C LEU A 93 10.45 3.84 -7.27
N GLY A 94 9.57 4.52 -8.00
CA GLY A 94 9.21 5.92 -7.73
C GLY A 94 9.79 6.92 -8.73
N GLU A 95 10.72 6.50 -9.60
CA GLU A 95 11.15 7.33 -10.73
C GLU A 95 9.95 7.61 -11.67
N PRO A 96 9.74 8.87 -12.10
CA PRO A 96 8.66 9.21 -13.02
C PRO A 96 8.72 8.37 -14.31
N PHE A 97 7.58 7.83 -14.72
CA PHE A 97 7.40 7.01 -15.93
C PHE A 97 8.15 5.66 -15.93
N TYR A 98 8.85 5.31 -14.86
CA TYR A 98 9.52 4.02 -14.75
C TYR A 98 8.50 2.93 -14.37
N THR A 99 8.40 1.90 -15.20
CA THR A 99 7.49 0.77 -15.00
C THR A 99 7.97 -0.44 -15.78
N THR A 100 7.80 -1.62 -15.20
CA THR A 100 8.00 -2.91 -15.87
C THR A 100 6.68 -3.49 -16.42
N LYS A 101 5.55 -2.85 -16.12
CA LYS A 101 4.22 -3.30 -16.55
C LYS A 101 3.93 -2.88 -17.99
N GLU A 102 3.50 -3.82 -18.84
CA GLU A 102 3.16 -3.57 -20.25
C GLU A 102 2.08 -2.50 -20.45
N LYS A 103 1.13 -2.37 -19.51
CA LYS A 103 0.03 -1.38 -19.54
C LYS A 103 0.14 -0.32 -18.44
N GLY A 104 1.27 -0.23 -17.75
CA GLY A 104 1.49 0.72 -16.68
C GLY A 104 1.96 2.08 -17.19
N THR A 105 1.52 3.17 -16.57
CA THR A 105 2.04 4.51 -16.85
C THR A 105 3.33 4.83 -16.09
N GLY A 106 3.70 4.02 -15.10
CA GLY A 106 4.80 4.29 -14.16
C GLY A 106 4.55 5.45 -13.20
N LEU A 107 3.35 6.06 -13.23
CA LEU A 107 3.05 7.22 -12.39
C LEU A 107 2.43 6.87 -11.04
N GLY A 108 1.78 5.69 -10.94
CA GLY A 108 1.02 5.33 -9.74
C GLY A 108 1.86 5.39 -8.47
N ILE A 109 2.99 4.68 -8.44
CA ILE A 109 3.84 4.62 -7.25
C ILE A 109 4.53 5.96 -6.94
N MET A 110 4.90 6.72 -7.96
CA MET A 110 5.44 8.08 -7.80
C MET A 110 4.41 9.01 -7.15
N ILE A 111 3.15 8.97 -7.60
CA ILE A 111 2.06 9.73 -7.00
C ILE A 111 1.79 9.26 -5.57
N THR A 112 1.86 7.95 -5.31
CA THR A 112 1.78 7.41 -3.94
C THR A 112 2.87 8.02 -3.05
N TYR A 113 4.14 8.01 -3.46
CA TYR A 113 5.22 8.65 -2.69
C TYR A 113 4.90 10.13 -2.42
N LYS A 114 4.48 10.86 -3.45
CA LYS A 114 4.18 12.28 -3.32
C LYS A 114 3.07 12.55 -2.31
N ILE A 115 1.98 11.78 -2.39
CA ILE A 115 0.87 11.88 -1.45
C ILE A 115 1.35 11.59 -0.02
N ILE A 116 2.12 10.51 0.20
CA ILE A 116 2.60 10.18 1.54
C ILE A 116 3.53 11.28 2.09
N GLU A 117 4.42 11.81 1.25
CA GLU A 117 5.31 12.93 1.59
C GLU A 117 4.53 14.20 1.94
N ASP A 118 3.50 14.55 1.16
CA ASP A 118 2.64 15.72 1.41
C ASP A 118 1.88 15.60 2.75
N HIS A 119 1.69 14.37 3.23
CA HIS A 119 1.14 14.07 4.56
C HIS A 119 2.22 13.94 5.65
N ARG A 120 3.47 14.34 5.36
CA ARG A 120 4.65 14.22 6.23
C ARG A 120 4.92 12.78 6.69
N GLY A 121 4.46 11.82 5.90
CA GLY A 121 4.68 10.42 6.13
C GLY A 121 5.94 9.90 5.47
N HIS A 122 6.16 8.60 5.62
CA HIS A 122 7.24 7.87 4.97
C HIS A 122 6.69 6.58 4.36
N LEU A 123 7.22 6.20 3.21
CA LEU A 123 6.89 4.96 2.51
C LEU A 123 8.16 4.15 2.27
N VAL A 124 8.16 2.90 2.71
CA VAL A 124 9.23 1.93 2.48
C VAL A 124 8.70 0.75 1.68
N VAL A 125 9.45 0.32 0.67
CA VAL A 125 9.16 -0.89 -0.09
C VAL A 125 10.30 -1.88 0.08
N GLU A 126 9.95 -3.08 0.56
CA GLU A 126 10.85 -4.21 0.69
C GLU A 126 10.30 -5.34 -0.19
N SER A 127 11.11 -5.90 -1.07
CA SER A 127 10.65 -6.94 -1.98
C SER A 127 11.76 -7.92 -2.28
N LYS A 128 11.39 -9.18 -2.52
CA LYS A 128 12.31 -10.21 -2.99
C LYS A 128 11.62 -11.08 -4.01
N VAL A 129 12.31 -11.34 -5.13
CA VAL A 129 11.81 -12.17 -6.22
C VAL A 129 11.39 -13.54 -5.68
N GLY A 130 10.13 -13.92 -5.96
CA GLY A 130 9.50 -15.15 -5.52
C GLY A 130 8.96 -15.17 -4.07
N GLU A 131 9.16 -14.09 -3.30
CA GLU A 131 8.72 -14.00 -1.90
C GLU A 131 7.65 -12.93 -1.64
N GLY A 132 7.34 -12.10 -2.64
CA GLY A 132 6.36 -11.03 -2.56
C GLY A 132 6.95 -9.67 -2.20
N THR A 133 6.07 -8.72 -1.90
CA THR A 133 6.43 -7.34 -1.57
C THR A 133 5.73 -6.89 -0.28
N VAL A 134 6.46 -6.09 0.51
CA VAL A 134 5.98 -5.42 1.70
C VAL A 134 6.10 -3.92 1.48
N VAL A 135 4.98 -3.21 1.54
CA VAL A 135 4.94 -1.75 1.50
C VAL A 135 4.50 -1.24 2.87
N SER A 136 5.38 -0.52 3.55
CA SER A 136 5.11 0.13 4.84
C SER A 136 4.89 1.62 4.64
N VAL A 137 3.77 2.15 5.13
CA VAL A 137 3.44 3.58 5.17
C VAL A 137 3.35 4.00 6.62
N THR A 138 4.18 4.94 7.06
CA THR A 138 4.08 5.57 8.38
C THR A 138 3.57 6.99 8.22
N LEU A 139 2.50 7.35 8.94
CA LEU A 139 1.90 8.67 8.92
C LEU A 139 1.90 9.26 10.34
N PRO A 140 2.20 10.55 10.52
CA PRO A 140 2.13 11.17 11.84
C PRO A 140 0.69 11.20 12.34
N SER A 141 0.51 10.97 13.64
CA SER A 141 -0.79 11.20 14.27
C SER A 141 -1.10 12.70 14.30
N ALA A 142 -2.38 13.02 14.27
CA ALA A 142 -2.84 14.34 14.69
C ALA A 142 -2.59 14.44 16.20
N TYR A 143 -1.63 15.27 16.59
CA TYR A 143 -1.53 15.73 17.97
C TYR A 143 -2.87 16.41 18.35
N GLU A 144 -3.41 16.04 19.51
CA GLU A 144 -4.37 16.88 20.23
C GLU A 144 -3.64 18.00 20.98
#